data_AF-A0A968MPL7-F1
#
_entry.id   AF-A0A968MPL7-F1
#
_cell.length_a   1.000
_cell.length_b   1.000
_cell.length_c   1.000
_cell.angle_alpha   90.00
_cell.angle_beta   90.00
_cell.angle_gamma   90.00
#
_symmetry.space_group_name_H-M   'P 1'
#
loop_
_entity.id
_entity.type
_entity.pdbx_description
1 polymer ?
#
loop_
_entity_poly.entity_id
_entity_poly.type
_entity_poly.pdbx_seq_one_letter_code
_entity_poly.pdbx_strand_id
1 'polypeptide(L)'
;MAPSDLLAFAASPEPEARLPWALARAAYLSKADLVSQMVFEFPELQGTMGRLYAQLEGQPDDVALAIEEHYLPRGAEGRIPRGDLGALIGLADRLDTVVGIFSVSKGPSGSRRDPFGLRRAVIGILSILRGRRLHLSFQAAVDEA
;
A
#
# COMPACT_ATOMS: atom_id res chain seq x y z
N MET A 1 18.20 1.49 -11.99
CA MET A 1 18.29 2.79 -11.28
C MET A 1 19.72 2.96 -10.81
N ALA A 2 20.42 3.99 -11.27
CA ALA A 2 21.78 4.29 -10.86
C ALA A 2 21.80 4.86 -9.42
N PRO A 3 22.93 4.82 -8.70
CA PRO A 3 23.04 5.42 -7.36
C PRO A 3 22.67 6.91 -7.32
N SER A 4 22.96 7.65 -8.39
CA SER A 4 22.55 9.05 -8.57
C SER A 4 21.03 9.23 -8.58
N ASP A 5 20.32 8.30 -9.21
CA ASP A 5 18.87 8.33 -9.35
C ASP A 5 18.20 8.08 -7.99
N LEU A 6 18.82 7.24 -7.14
CA LEU A 6 18.38 7.00 -5.77
C LEU A 6 18.51 8.24 -4.89
N LEU A 7 19.60 8.99 -5.03
CA LEU A 7 19.80 10.25 -4.31
C LEU A 7 18.81 11.32 -4.77
N ALA A 8 18.58 11.43 -6.09
CA ALA A 8 17.58 12.34 -6.64
C ALA A 8 16.15 11.99 -6.19
N PHE A 9 15.82 10.70 -6.13
CA PHE A 9 14.54 10.22 -5.62
C PHE A 9 14.34 10.46 -4.12
N ALA A 10 15.41 10.40 -3.34
CA ALA A 10 15.39 10.67 -1.91
C ALA A 10 15.24 12.16 -1.57
N ALA A 11 15.66 13.06 -2.47
CA ALA A 11 15.56 14.49 -2.28
C ALA A 11 14.10 14.98 -2.38
N SER A 12 13.77 16.07 -1.66
CA SER A 12 12.46 16.71 -1.78
C SER A 12 12.32 17.37 -3.15
N PRO A 13 11.15 17.25 -3.81
CA PRO A 13 10.93 17.73 -5.17
C PRO A 13 10.57 19.22 -5.19
N GLU A 14 10.58 19.79 -6.39
CA GLU A 14 9.93 21.07 -6.66
C GLU A 14 8.41 21.01 -6.37
N PRO A 15 7.76 22.15 -6.04
CA PRO A 15 6.36 22.17 -5.58
C PRO A 15 5.37 21.48 -6.52
N GLU A 16 5.53 21.65 -7.84
CA GLU A 16 4.65 21.11 -8.87
C GLU A 16 4.71 19.57 -8.97
N ALA A 17 5.85 18.98 -8.58
CA ALA A 17 6.07 17.54 -8.59
C ALA A 17 5.83 16.89 -7.21
N ARG A 18 5.37 17.65 -6.21
CA ARG A 18 5.27 17.20 -4.82
C ARG A 18 4.33 16.02 -4.63
N LEU A 19 3.15 16.03 -5.26
CA LEU A 19 2.17 14.95 -5.12
C LEU A 19 2.64 13.64 -5.78
N PRO A 20 3.05 13.62 -7.06
CA PRO A 20 3.63 12.42 -7.68
C PRO A 20 4.83 11.87 -6.91
N TRP A 21 5.74 12.75 -6.46
CA TRP A 21 6.87 12.35 -5.64
C TRP A 21 6.43 11.71 -4.33
N ALA A 22 5.47 12.30 -3.61
CA ALA A 22 5.02 11.79 -2.31
C ALA A 22 4.43 10.39 -2.44
N LEU A 23 3.64 10.18 -3.50
CA LEU A 23 3.06 8.90 -3.83
C LEU A 23 4.16 7.87 -4.11
N ALA A 24 5.12 8.21 -4.97
CA ALA A 24 6.22 7.32 -5.31
C ALA A 24 7.11 7.02 -4.08
N ARG A 25 7.40 8.04 -3.27
CA ARG A 25 8.22 7.92 -2.05
C ARG A 25 7.54 7.05 -1.00
N ALA A 26 6.27 7.28 -0.73
CA ALA A 26 5.48 6.45 0.17
C ALA A 26 5.35 5.02 -0.34
N ALA A 27 5.12 4.82 -1.65
CA ALA A 27 5.06 3.48 -2.25
C ALA A 27 6.38 2.73 -2.09
N TYR A 28 7.51 3.39 -2.35
CA TYR A 28 8.85 2.82 -2.19
C TYR A 28 9.14 2.39 -0.75
N LEU A 29 8.71 3.17 0.24
CA LEU A 29 8.94 2.89 1.66
C LEU A 29 7.86 2.03 2.32
N SER A 30 6.74 1.78 1.63
CA SER A 30 5.50 1.22 2.20
C SER A 30 5.70 -0.06 3.01
N LYS A 31 6.63 -0.93 2.61
CA LYS A 31 6.89 -2.22 3.26
C LYS A 31 8.26 -2.31 3.93
N ALA A 32 8.96 -1.19 4.10
CA ALA A 32 10.32 -1.17 4.64
C ALA A 32 10.40 -1.67 6.10
N ASP A 33 9.32 -1.55 6.86
CA ASP A 33 9.26 -2.03 8.24
C ASP A 33 9.24 -3.56 8.37
N LEU A 34 8.79 -4.28 7.34
CA LEU A 34 8.67 -5.74 7.35
C LEU A 34 10.01 -6.47 7.54
N VAL A 35 11.13 -5.82 7.23
CA VAL A 35 12.48 -6.38 7.42
C VAL A 35 13.09 -6.05 8.79
N SER A 36 12.35 -5.31 9.63
CA SER A 36 12.81 -4.98 10.98
C SER A 36 12.62 -6.15 11.95
N GLN A 37 13.52 -6.26 12.93
CA GLN A 37 13.35 -7.22 14.03
C GLN A 37 12.09 -6.92 14.86
N MET A 38 11.69 -5.65 14.94
CA MET A 38 10.48 -5.24 15.67
C MET A 38 9.22 -5.85 15.06
N VAL A 39 9.05 -5.74 13.73
CA VAL A 39 7.87 -6.31 13.05
C VAL A 39 7.95 -7.83 12.94
N PHE A 40 9.15 -8.39 12.89
CA PHE A 40 9.33 -9.84 12.98
C PHE A 40 8.80 -10.40 14.31
N GLU A 41 9.15 -9.77 15.44
CA GLU A 41 8.70 -10.17 16.77
C GLU A 41 7.22 -9.81 17.02
N PHE A 42 6.77 -8.66 16.49
CA PHE A 42 5.41 -8.12 16.69
C PHE A 42 4.74 -7.76 15.35
N PRO A 43 4.17 -8.74 14.61
CA PRO A 43 3.57 -8.50 13.30
C PRO A 43 2.42 -7.49 13.30
N GLU A 44 1.71 -7.33 14.43
CA GLU A 44 0.64 -6.35 14.59
C GLU A 44 1.10 -4.89 14.50
N LEU A 45 2.41 -4.63 14.64
CA LEU A 45 3.00 -3.30 14.53
C LEU A 45 3.33 -2.91 13.09
N GLN A 46 3.12 -3.80 12.12
CA GLN A 46 3.27 -3.51 10.69
C GLN A 46 2.49 -2.25 10.29
N GLY A 47 3.12 -1.36 9.52
CA GLY A 47 2.63 -0.05 9.13
C GLY A 47 2.83 1.02 10.20
N THR A 48 2.54 0.70 11.47
CA THR A 48 2.77 1.62 12.58
C THR A 48 4.27 1.88 12.75
N MET A 49 5.10 0.82 12.75
CA MET A 49 6.55 0.97 12.77
C MET A 49 7.07 1.64 11.50
N GLY A 50 6.53 1.30 10.33
CA GLY A 50 6.92 1.96 9.07
C GLY A 50 6.75 3.47 9.10
N ARG A 51 5.62 3.95 9.62
CA ARG A 51 5.40 5.38 9.84
C ARG A 51 6.40 5.98 10.82
N LEU A 52 6.62 5.34 11.97
CA LEU A 52 7.55 5.84 12.98
C LEU A 52 8.99 5.92 12.44
N TYR A 53 9.44 4.89 11.72
CA TYR A 53 10.75 4.88 11.08
C TYR A 53 10.86 5.98 10.02
N ALA A 54 9.85 6.14 9.16
CA ALA A 54 9.84 7.21 8.18
C ALA A 54 9.90 8.61 8.82
N GLN A 55 9.18 8.84 9.92
CA GLN A 55 9.24 10.10 10.66
C GLN A 55 10.62 10.35 11.29
N LEU A 56 11.25 9.31 11.86
CA LEU A 56 12.61 9.39 12.40
C LEU A 56 13.65 9.70 11.32
N GLU A 57 13.43 9.23 10.09
CA GLU A 57 14.24 9.57 8.91
C GLU A 57 13.91 10.94 8.31
N GLY A 58 13.01 11.71 8.92
CA GLY A 58 12.63 13.05 8.45
C GLY A 58 11.74 13.04 7.20
N GLN A 59 11.07 11.92 6.90
CA GLN A 59 10.08 11.91 5.82
C GLN A 59 8.89 12.83 6.16
N PRO A 60 8.29 13.48 5.15
CA PRO A 60 7.09 14.29 5.36
C PRO A 60 5.94 13.51 5.98
N ASP A 61 5.09 14.19 6.76
CA ASP A 61 4.01 13.56 7.51
C ASP A 61 2.98 12.83 6.62
N ASP A 62 2.69 13.35 5.44
CA ASP A 62 1.78 12.72 4.46
C ASP A 62 2.36 11.42 3.90
N VAL A 63 3.68 11.38 3.63
CA VAL A 63 4.41 10.18 3.22
C VAL A 63 4.41 9.15 4.35
N ALA A 64 4.77 9.56 5.57
CA ALA A 64 4.82 8.67 6.72
C ALA A 64 3.44 8.12 7.08
N LEU A 65 2.39 8.96 7.02
CA LEU A 65 1.01 8.52 7.24
C LEU A 65 0.57 7.51 6.16
N ALA A 66 0.94 7.72 4.90
CA ALA A 66 0.61 6.79 3.82
C ALA A 66 1.23 5.39 4.02
N ILE A 67 2.45 5.33 4.57
CA ILE A 67 3.11 4.05 4.93
C ILE A 67 2.29 3.28 5.97
N GLU A 68 1.68 3.95 6.95
CA GLU A 68 0.77 3.26 7.87
C GLU A 68 -0.57 2.92 7.20
N GLU A 69 -1.17 3.90 6.52
CA GLU A 69 -2.54 3.81 6.05
C GLU A 69 -2.73 2.86 4.87
N HIS A 70 -1.72 2.58 4.04
CA HIS A 70 -1.90 1.65 2.91
C HIS A 70 -2.26 0.21 3.35
N TYR A 71 -1.92 -0.16 4.59
CA TYR A 71 -2.37 -1.42 5.19
C TYR A 71 -3.86 -1.43 5.55
N LEU A 72 -4.53 -0.28 5.57
CA LEU A 72 -5.95 -0.18 5.85
C LEU A 72 -6.80 -0.49 4.59
N PRO A 73 -7.95 -1.16 4.75
CA PRO A 73 -8.43 -1.79 5.97
C PRO A 73 -7.70 -3.13 6.25
N ARG A 74 -7.42 -3.40 7.53
CA ARG A 74 -6.80 -4.66 8.00
C ARG A 74 -7.81 -5.83 8.17
N GLY A 75 -9.11 -5.55 8.01
CA GLY A 75 -10.20 -6.51 8.16
C GLY A 75 -11.50 -6.00 7.54
N ALA A 76 -12.55 -6.83 7.53
CA ALA A 76 -13.81 -6.52 6.85
C ALA A 76 -14.50 -5.25 7.38
N GLU A 77 -14.40 -4.98 8.68
CA GLU A 77 -14.93 -3.77 9.34
C GLU A 77 -13.81 -2.79 9.73
N GLY A 78 -12.63 -2.94 9.13
CA GLY A 78 -11.50 -2.07 9.40
C GLY A 78 -11.75 -0.64 8.93
N ARG A 79 -11.13 0.31 9.63
CA ARG A 79 -11.06 1.70 9.15
C ARG A 79 -10.41 1.73 7.76
N ILE A 80 -10.83 2.67 6.93
CA ILE A 80 -10.23 2.93 5.62
C ILE A 80 -9.14 4.02 5.73
N PRO A 81 -8.20 4.10 4.77
CA PRO A 81 -7.25 5.20 4.67
C PRO A 81 -7.96 6.56 4.63
N ARG A 82 -7.41 7.59 5.27
CA ARG A 82 -7.94 8.97 5.23
C ARG A 82 -7.20 9.84 4.22
N GLY A 83 -5.91 9.59 4.00
CA GLY A 83 -5.11 10.26 2.98
C GLY A 83 -5.28 9.63 1.60
N ASP A 84 -5.17 10.43 0.54
CA ASP A 84 -5.23 9.91 -0.84
C ASP A 84 -4.04 8.98 -1.15
N LEU A 85 -2.84 9.34 -0.67
CA LEU A 85 -1.62 8.55 -0.88
C LEU A 85 -1.77 7.11 -0.35
N GLY A 86 -2.20 6.97 0.91
CA GLY A 86 -2.42 5.65 1.52
C GLY A 86 -3.54 4.86 0.82
N ALA A 87 -4.60 5.54 0.37
CA ALA A 87 -5.67 4.89 -0.39
C ALA A 87 -5.19 4.35 -1.74
N LEU A 88 -4.44 5.16 -2.50
CA LEU A 88 -3.92 4.77 -3.81
C LEU A 88 -2.92 3.61 -3.70
N ILE A 89 -1.97 3.69 -2.77
CA ILE A 89 -0.98 2.62 -2.54
C ILE A 89 -1.69 1.35 -2.05
N GLY A 90 -2.64 1.49 -1.12
CA GLY A 90 -3.38 0.35 -0.58
C GLY A 90 -4.28 -0.34 -1.61
N LEU A 91 -4.82 0.42 -2.58
CA LEU A 91 -5.53 -0.14 -3.73
C LEU A 91 -4.58 -0.89 -4.66
N ALA A 92 -3.47 -0.27 -5.05
CA ALA A 92 -2.48 -0.86 -5.95
C ALA A 92 -1.91 -2.17 -5.37
N ASP A 93 -1.50 -2.18 -4.11
CA ASP A 93 -0.94 -3.36 -3.44
C ASP A 93 -1.91 -4.57 -3.42
N ARG A 94 -3.20 -4.28 -3.15
CA ARG A 94 -4.23 -5.33 -3.13
C ARG A 94 -4.58 -5.80 -4.53
N LEU A 95 -4.59 -4.92 -5.52
CA LEU A 95 -4.83 -5.28 -6.92
C LEU A 95 -3.69 -6.17 -7.44
N ASP A 96 -2.44 -5.79 -7.21
CA ASP A 96 -1.25 -6.59 -7.55
C ASP A 96 -1.34 -7.99 -6.95
N THR A 97 -1.66 -8.09 -5.66
CA THR A 97 -1.85 -9.37 -4.98
C THR A 97 -2.95 -10.21 -5.65
N VAL A 98 -4.10 -9.61 -5.96
CA VAL A 98 -5.22 -10.29 -6.61
C VAL A 98 -4.80 -10.79 -7.99
N VAL A 99 -4.30 -9.90 -8.85
CA VAL A 99 -3.87 -10.23 -10.22
C VAL A 99 -2.81 -11.32 -10.20
N GLY A 100 -1.74 -11.15 -9.41
CA GLY A 100 -0.63 -12.10 -9.34
C GLY A 100 -1.04 -13.51 -8.93
N ILE A 101 -1.93 -13.66 -7.93
CA ILE A 101 -2.38 -14.99 -7.49
C ILE A 101 -3.32 -15.63 -8.53
N PHE A 102 -4.19 -14.85 -9.17
CA PHE A 102 -5.05 -15.37 -10.24
C PHE A 102 -4.23 -15.82 -11.45
N SER A 103 -3.17 -15.08 -11.82
CA SER A 103 -2.27 -15.40 -12.93
C SER A 103 -1.58 -16.76 -12.78
N VAL A 104 -1.33 -17.23 -11.56
CA VAL A 104 -0.76 -18.56 -11.29
C VAL A 104 -1.81 -19.65 -11.06
N SER A 105 -3.06 -19.43 -11.49
CA SER A 105 -4.19 -20.36 -11.35
C SER A 105 -4.50 -20.79 -9.90
N LYS A 106 -4.12 -19.97 -8.91
CA LYS A 106 -4.41 -20.19 -7.48
C LYS A 106 -5.63 -19.38 -7.02
N GLY A 107 -6.60 -19.20 -7.92
CA GLY A 107 -7.86 -18.55 -7.63
C GLY A 107 -8.64 -19.26 -6.50
N PRO A 108 -9.64 -18.60 -5.90
CA PRO A 108 -10.38 -19.15 -4.78
C PRO A 108 -11.09 -20.46 -5.17
N SER A 109 -10.64 -21.58 -4.61
CA SER A 109 -11.32 -22.89 -4.74
C SER A 109 -12.35 -23.06 -3.63
N GLY A 110 -13.54 -23.54 -3.99
CA GLY A 110 -14.80 -23.43 -3.23
C GLY A 110 -14.91 -24.18 -1.89
N SER A 111 -13.82 -24.47 -1.18
CA SER A 111 -13.89 -25.25 0.06
C SER A 111 -12.79 -24.99 1.10
N ARG A 112 -11.80 -24.12 0.83
CA ARG A 112 -10.75 -23.78 1.81
C ARG A 112 -10.86 -22.34 2.34
N ARG A 113 -10.55 -22.19 3.63
CA ARG A 113 -10.28 -20.92 4.33
C ARG A 113 -9.39 -20.03 3.45
N ASP A 114 -9.64 -18.72 3.42
CA ASP A 114 -8.96 -17.70 2.59
C ASP A 114 -7.42 -17.74 2.74
N PRO A 115 -6.70 -18.58 1.98
CA PRO A 115 -5.35 -18.98 2.33
C PRO A 115 -4.34 -17.94 1.84
N PHE A 116 -4.68 -17.24 0.77
CA PHE A 116 -3.88 -16.18 0.16
C PHE A 116 -4.44 -14.79 0.44
N GLY A 117 -5.51 -14.67 1.25
CA GLY A 117 -6.09 -13.38 1.57
C GLY A 117 -6.88 -12.71 0.44
N LEU A 118 -7.18 -13.41 -0.67
CA LEU A 118 -7.84 -12.84 -1.84
C LEU A 118 -9.20 -12.24 -1.52
N ARG A 119 -10.01 -12.95 -0.72
CA ARG A 119 -11.32 -12.44 -0.32
C ARG A 119 -11.16 -11.18 0.52
N ARG A 120 -10.21 -11.18 1.45
CA ARG A 120 -9.89 -10.01 2.28
C ARG A 120 -9.36 -8.83 1.44
N ALA A 121 -8.51 -9.09 0.44
CA ALA A 121 -7.97 -8.07 -0.44
C ALA A 121 -9.08 -7.39 -1.26
N VAL A 122 -9.96 -8.17 -1.89
CA VAL A 122 -11.10 -7.65 -2.67
C VAL A 122 -12.07 -6.86 -1.78
N ILE A 123 -12.41 -7.36 -0.59
CA ILE A 123 -13.24 -6.61 0.37
C ILE A 123 -12.57 -5.28 0.74
N GLY A 124 -11.25 -5.28 0.93
CA GLY A 124 -10.47 -4.07 1.20
C GLY A 124 -10.57 -3.05 0.07
N ILE A 125 -10.37 -3.49 -1.19
CA ILE A 125 -10.51 -2.64 -2.38
C ILE A 125 -11.90 -2.00 -2.43
N LEU A 126 -12.96 -2.81 -2.31
CA LEU A 126 -14.34 -2.31 -2.37
C LEU A 126 -14.65 -1.33 -1.23
N SER A 127 -14.15 -1.58 -0.02
CA SER A 127 -14.31 -0.69 1.13
C SER A 127 -13.63 0.67 0.89
N ILE A 128 -12.42 0.69 0.32
CA ILE A 128 -11.71 1.94 -0.02
C ILE A 128 -12.47 2.69 -1.11
N LEU A 129 -12.79 2.03 -2.24
CA LEU A 129 -13.50 2.66 -3.37
C LEU A 129 -14.82 3.30 -2.92
N ARG A 130 -15.64 2.54 -2.17
CA ARG A 130 -16.92 3.03 -1.66
C ARG A 130 -16.74 4.15 -0.63
N GLY A 131 -15.85 3.96 0.34
CA GLY A 131 -15.68 4.91 1.45
C GLY A 131 -15.04 6.23 1.03
N ARG A 132 -14.18 6.20 0.00
CA ARG A 132 -13.51 7.38 -0.57
C ARG A 132 -14.19 7.93 -1.81
N ARG A 133 -15.29 7.30 -2.26
CA ARG A 133 -16.05 7.67 -3.47
C ARG A 133 -15.17 7.71 -4.72
N LEU A 134 -14.28 6.74 -4.84
CA LEU A 134 -13.39 6.58 -5.98
C LEU A 134 -14.03 5.66 -7.01
N HIS A 135 -13.88 6.03 -8.28
CA HIS A 135 -14.31 5.21 -9.41
C HIS A 135 -13.06 4.66 -10.10
N LEU A 136 -12.94 3.34 -10.13
CA LEU A 136 -11.84 2.63 -10.78
C LEU A 136 -12.42 1.63 -11.78
N SER A 137 -11.95 1.68 -13.02
CA SER A 137 -12.20 0.60 -13.98
C SER A 137 -11.30 -0.56 -13.64
N PHE A 138 -11.89 -1.68 -13.21
CA PHE A 138 -11.12 -2.88 -12.89
C PHE A 138 -10.39 -3.42 -14.13
N GLN A 139 -11.03 -3.37 -15.30
CA GLN A 139 -10.41 -3.79 -16.56
C GLN A 139 -9.14 -2.98 -16.85
N ALA A 140 -9.24 -1.65 -16.82
CA ALA A 140 -8.09 -0.78 -17.08
C ALA A 140 -6.98 -0.99 -16.05
N ALA A 141 -7.34 -1.18 -14.78
CA ALA A 141 -6.36 -1.41 -13.72
C ALA A 141 -5.62 -2.76 -13.85
N VAL A 142 -6.26 -3.77 -14.45
CA VAL A 142 -5.63 -5.08 -14.71
C VAL A 142 -4.79 -5.05 -15.98
N ASP A 143 -5.24 -4.35 -17.03
CA ASP A 143 -4.50 -4.27 -18.30
C ASP A 143 -3.16 -3.52 -18.16
N GLU A 144 -3.03 -2.65 -17.15
CA GLU A 144 -1.78 -1.94 -16.82
C GLU A 144 -0.89 -2.66 -15.78
N ALA A 145 -1.36 -3.75 -15.17
CA ALA A 145 -0.64 -4.51 -14.13
C ALA A 145 0.22 -5.63 -14.73
#